data_AF-A0A376LNE0-F1
#
_entry.id   AF-A0A376LNE0-F1
#
_cell.length_a   1.000
_cell.length_b   1.000
_cell.length_c   1.000
_cell.angle_alpha   90.00
_cell.angle_beta   90.00
_cell.angle_gamma   90.00
#
_symmetry.space_group_name_H-M   'P 1'
#
loop_
_entity.id
_entity.type
_entity.pdbx_description
1 polymer ?
#
loop_
_entity_poly.entity_id
_entity_poly.type
_entity_poly.pdbx_seq_one_letter_code
_entity_poly.pdbx_strand_id
1 'polypeptide(L)'
;MWFIVTCLAILLAQNIEQFTLLRFLQGISLCFIGAVGYAAIQESFEEAVCIKITALMANVALIAPLLGPLVGAAWIHVLPWEGMFVLFAALAAISFFGLQRAMPETATRIGEKLSLKELGRDYKLVLKNGRFVAGALALGFVSLPLLAWIAQSPIIIITGEQLSSYEYGLLQVPIFGALIAGNLLLARLTSRRTVRSLIIMGGWPIMIGLLVAGCGNGYLIGMRIYG
;
A
#
# COMPACT_ATOMS: atom_id res chain seq x y z
N MET A 1 -2.54 5.47 -18.75
CA MET A 1 -3.57 4.88 -19.62
C MET A 1 -4.06 3.52 -19.13
N TRP A 2 -3.19 2.53 -18.88
CA TRP A 2 -3.59 1.16 -18.45
C TRP A 2 -4.56 1.13 -17.25
N PHE A 3 -4.26 1.88 -16.17
CA PHE A 3 -5.14 1.97 -15.00
C PHE A 3 -6.53 2.51 -15.34
N ILE A 4 -6.63 3.55 -16.18
CA ILE A 4 -7.90 4.15 -16.61
C ILE A 4 -8.77 3.10 -17.31
N VAL A 5 -8.18 2.39 -18.29
CA VAL A 5 -8.89 1.39 -19.08
C VAL A 5 -9.37 0.24 -18.19
N THR A 6 -8.52 -0.28 -17.32
CA THR A 6 -8.88 -1.41 -16.44
C THR A 6 -9.83 -1.01 -15.31
N CYS A 7 -9.83 0.26 -14.86
CA CYS A 7 -10.87 0.80 -13.99
C CYS A 7 -12.23 0.87 -14.67
N LEU A 8 -12.30 1.28 -15.95
CA LEU A 8 -13.60 1.31 -16.65
C LEU A 8 -14.07 -0.09 -17.07
N ALA A 9 -13.15 -0.99 -17.44
CA ALA A 9 -13.48 -2.34 -17.84
C ALA A 9 -14.12 -3.19 -16.72
N ILE A 10 -13.82 -2.90 -15.44
CA ILE A 10 -14.39 -3.65 -14.31
C ILE A 10 -15.91 -3.50 -14.17
N LEU A 11 -16.49 -2.44 -14.74
CA LEU A 11 -17.94 -2.24 -14.78
C LEU A 11 -18.65 -3.28 -15.66
N LEU A 12 -17.90 -3.99 -16.51
CA LEU A 12 -18.43 -5.02 -17.41
C LEU A 12 -18.29 -6.44 -16.83
N ALA A 13 -17.73 -6.58 -15.62
CA ALA A 13 -17.56 -7.89 -14.99
C ALA A 13 -18.92 -8.50 -14.63
N GLN A 14 -19.15 -9.74 -15.06
CA GLN A 14 -20.42 -10.46 -14.86
C GLN A 14 -20.41 -11.41 -13.66
N ASN A 15 -19.23 -11.73 -13.14
CA ASN A 15 -19.04 -12.61 -11.98
C ASN A 15 -17.80 -12.20 -11.17
N ILE A 16 -17.63 -12.80 -10.00
CA ILE A 16 -16.57 -12.45 -9.05
C ILE A 16 -15.17 -12.83 -9.57
N GLU A 17 -15.07 -13.87 -10.39
CA GLU A 17 -13.83 -14.31 -11.01
C GLU A 17 -13.32 -13.26 -12.01
N GLN A 18 -14.20 -12.74 -12.87
CA GLN A 18 -13.89 -11.65 -13.80
C GLN A 18 -13.55 -10.36 -13.07
N PHE A 19 -14.31 -10.02 -12.01
CA PHE A 19 -14.02 -8.86 -11.17
C PHE A 19 -12.62 -8.98 -10.55
N THR A 20 -12.27 -10.14 -10.00
CA THR A 20 -10.97 -10.42 -9.38
C THR A 20 -9.83 -10.40 -10.40
N LEU A 21 -10.04 -10.94 -11.61
CA LEU A 21 -9.08 -10.84 -12.71
C LEU A 21 -8.81 -9.37 -13.06
N LEU A 22 -9.85 -8.55 -13.16
CA LEU A 22 -9.69 -7.12 -13.45
C LEU A 22 -9.01 -6.37 -12.30
N ARG A 23 -9.23 -6.76 -11.04
CA ARG A 23 -8.46 -6.25 -9.88
C ARG A 23 -6.97 -6.58 -10.00
N PHE A 24 -6.63 -7.80 -10.43
CA PHE A 24 -5.24 -8.18 -10.71
C PHE A 24 -4.64 -7.32 -11.83
N LEU A 25 -5.36 -7.15 -12.94
CA LEU A 25 -4.90 -6.32 -14.06
C LEU A 25 -4.73 -4.85 -13.68
N GLN A 26 -5.64 -4.28 -12.87
CA GLN A 26 -5.49 -2.94 -12.30
C GLN A 26 -4.22 -2.83 -11.46
N GLY A 27 -3.93 -3.85 -10.66
CA GLY A 27 -2.76 -3.94 -9.78
C GLY A 27 -1.42 -3.84 -10.51
N ILE A 28 -1.34 -4.26 -11.77
CA ILE A 28 -0.16 -4.06 -12.63
C ILE A 28 0.24 -2.57 -12.68
N SER A 29 -0.72 -1.65 -12.59
CA SER A 29 -0.46 -0.20 -12.60
C SER A 29 0.43 0.28 -11.44
N LEU A 30 0.49 -0.46 -10.33
CA LEU A 30 1.26 -0.05 -9.15
C LEU A 30 2.78 -0.08 -9.41
N CYS A 31 3.28 -0.94 -10.30
CA CYS A 31 4.72 -1.04 -10.56
C CYS A 31 5.28 0.22 -11.25
N PHE A 32 4.45 0.97 -11.99
CA PHE A 32 4.86 2.18 -12.70
C PHE A 32 5.26 3.32 -11.75
N ILE A 33 4.68 3.38 -10.54
CA ILE A 33 4.92 4.46 -9.59
C ILE A 33 6.39 4.47 -9.15
N GLY A 34 6.91 3.33 -8.71
CA GLY A 34 8.29 3.21 -8.22
C GLY A 34 9.32 2.96 -9.32
N ALA A 35 9.02 2.06 -10.25
CA ALA A 35 10.03 1.59 -11.22
C ALA A 35 10.31 2.60 -12.34
N VAL A 36 9.35 3.48 -12.67
CA VAL A 36 9.47 4.44 -13.77
C VAL A 36 9.24 5.87 -13.27
N GLY A 37 8.11 6.13 -12.60
CA GLY A 37 7.75 7.48 -12.16
C GLY A 37 8.75 8.06 -11.15
N TYR A 38 9.06 7.31 -10.10
CA TYR A 38 10.02 7.73 -9.09
C TYR A 38 11.46 7.83 -9.63
N ALA A 39 11.86 6.91 -10.51
CA ALA A 39 13.15 6.98 -11.20
C ALA A 39 13.27 8.28 -12.02
N ALA A 40 12.25 8.62 -12.80
CA ALA A 40 12.22 9.87 -13.57
C ALA A 40 12.27 11.12 -12.67
N ILE A 41 11.65 11.09 -11.47
CA ILE A 41 11.76 12.18 -10.49
C ILE A 41 13.22 12.35 -10.02
N GLN A 42 13.91 11.24 -9.70
CA GLN A 42 15.31 11.28 -9.27
C GLN A 42 16.25 11.79 -10.38
N GLU A 43 15.92 11.51 -11.64
CA GLU A 43 16.70 11.94 -12.79
C GLU A 43 16.39 13.38 -13.24
N SER A 44 15.17 13.88 -12.98
CA SER A 44 14.71 15.20 -13.44
C SER A 44 15.04 16.36 -12.50
N PHE A 45 15.18 16.09 -11.20
CA PHE A 45 15.22 17.14 -10.17
C PHE A 45 16.50 17.11 -9.35
N GLU A 46 16.94 18.29 -8.91
CA GLU A 46 18.00 18.41 -7.92
C GLU A 46 17.63 17.71 -6.60
N GLU A 47 18.63 17.22 -5.88
CA GLU A 47 18.47 16.40 -4.68
C GLU A 47 17.53 17.04 -3.63
N ALA A 48 17.66 18.35 -3.40
CA ALA A 48 16.82 19.07 -2.45
C ALA A 48 15.33 19.10 -2.85
N VAL A 49 15.03 19.17 -4.15
CA VAL A 49 13.66 19.14 -4.67
C VAL A 49 13.14 17.69 -4.68
N CYS A 50 13.98 16.73 -5.07
CA CYS A 50 13.64 15.31 -5.01
C CYS A 50 13.20 14.90 -3.59
N ILE A 51 13.93 15.30 -2.55
CA ILE A 51 13.58 15.00 -1.15
C ILE A 51 12.18 15.51 -0.80
N LYS A 52 11.81 16.73 -1.23
CA LYS A 52 10.48 17.30 -0.98
C LYS A 52 9.38 16.51 -1.68
N ILE A 53 9.61 16.09 -2.92
CA ILE A 53 8.66 15.29 -3.70
C ILE A 53 8.50 13.90 -3.06
N THR A 54 9.59 13.24 -2.69
CA THR A 54 9.56 11.95 -1.99
C THR A 54 8.79 12.04 -0.67
N ALA A 55 8.99 13.12 0.10
CA ALA A 55 8.24 13.35 1.34
C ALA A 55 6.73 13.53 1.08
N LEU A 56 6.35 14.24 0.01
CA LEU A 56 4.94 14.37 -0.39
C LEU A 56 4.34 13.01 -0.77
N MET A 57 5.05 12.19 -1.55
CA MET A 57 4.61 10.84 -1.90
C MET A 57 4.41 9.96 -0.67
N ALA A 58 5.35 10.01 0.28
CA ALA A 58 5.24 9.28 1.54
C ALA A 58 4.03 9.72 2.38
N ASN A 59 3.76 11.02 2.45
CA ASN A 59 2.58 11.55 3.14
C ASN A 59 1.26 11.05 2.53
N VAL A 60 1.17 11.02 1.19
CA VAL A 60 0.00 10.46 0.51
C VAL A 60 -0.20 8.99 0.85
N ALA A 61 0.87 8.19 0.79
CA ALA A 61 0.83 6.76 1.15
C ALA A 61 0.42 6.53 2.62
N LEU A 62 0.80 7.45 3.52
CA LEU A 62 0.48 7.38 4.94
C LEU A 62 -0.99 7.73 5.24
N ILE A 63 -1.56 8.69 4.51
CA ILE A 63 -2.94 9.17 4.71
C ILE A 63 -3.97 8.24 4.03
N ALA A 64 -3.62 7.67 2.87
CA ALA A 64 -4.50 6.82 2.07
C ALA A 64 -5.21 5.69 2.85
N PRO A 65 -4.54 4.89 3.70
CA PRO A 65 -5.21 3.80 4.40
C PRO A 65 -6.16 4.26 5.51
N LEU A 66 -6.04 5.51 6.00
CA LEU A 66 -7.03 6.10 6.91
C LEU A 66 -8.22 6.65 6.14
N LEU A 67 -7.99 7.44 5.10
CA LEU A 67 -9.09 8.05 4.32
C LEU A 67 -9.86 7.01 3.50
N GLY A 68 -9.18 5.99 2.97
CA GLY A 68 -9.75 4.99 2.09
C GLY A 68 -10.98 4.28 2.68
N PRO A 69 -10.87 3.64 3.86
CA PRO A 69 -12.01 2.99 4.51
C PRO A 69 -13.13 3.96 4.90
N LEU A 70 -12.80 5.16 5.38
CA LEU A 70 -13.79 6.15 5.82
C LEU A 70 -14.61 6.68 4.64
N VAL A 71 -13.93 7.14 3.59
CA VAL A 71 -14.57 7.61 2.36
C VAL A 71 -15.26 6.44 1.66
N GLY A 72 -14.66 5.26 1.65
CA GLY A 72 -15.21 4.06 1.04
C GLY A 72 -16.53 3.62 1.69
N ALA A 73 -16.57 3.55 3.01
CA ALA A 73 -17.77 3.20 3.78
C ALA A 73 -18.87 4.26 3.60
N ALA A 74 -18.52 5.55 3.60
CA ALA A 74 -19.46 6.63 3.35
C ALA A 74 -20.02 6.57 1.91
N TRP A 75 -19.17 6.26 0.92
CA TRP A 75 -19.55 6.19 -0.48
C TRP A 75 -20.59 5.10 -0.74
N ILE A 76 -20.33 3.86 -0.31
CA ILE A 76 -21.25 2.73 -0.56
C ILE A 76 -22.61 2.88 0.12
N HIS A 77 -22.71 3.79 1.10
CA HIS A 77 -23.99 4.11 1.75
C HIS A 77 -24.91 4.96 0.86
N VAL A 78 -24.37 5.70 -0.11
CA VAL A 78 -25.13 6.67 -0.92
C VAL A 78 -24.96 6.50 -2.43
N LEU A 79 -23.90 5.83 -2.88
CA LEU A 79 -23.54 5.65 -4.28
C LEU A 79 -23.15 4.20 -4.55
N PRO A 80 -23.35 3.72 -5.80
CA PRO A 80 -22.92 2.39 -6.22
C PRO A 80 -21.39 2.27 -6.22
N TRP A 81 -20.89 1.04 -6.04
CA TRP A 81 -19.45 0.74 -5.97
C TRP A 81 -18.74 1.03 -7.31
N GLU A 82 -19.45 0.88 -8.43
CA GLU A 82 -19.00 1.17 -9.79
C GLU A 82 -18.51 2.62 -9.89
N GLY A 83 -19.17 3.53 -9.16
CA GLY A 83 -18.81 4.95 -9.12
C GLY A 83 -17.40 5.21 -8.60
N MET A 84 -16.87 4.36 -7.70
CA MET A 84 -15.49 4.49 -7.23
C MET A 84 -14.49 4.27 -8.36
N PHE A 85 -14.73 3.27 -9.21
CA PHE A 85 -13.84 2.97 -10.34
C PHE A 85 -13.89 4.07 -11.41
N VAL A 86 -15.06 4.67 -11.64
CA VAL A 86 -15.19 5.86 -12.50
C VAL A 86 -14.40 7.04 -11.91
N LEU A 87 -14.50 7.28 -10.60
CA LEU A 87 -13.71 8.31 -9.92
C LEU A 87 -12.19 8.08 -10.06
N PHE A 88 -11.73 6.85 -9.85
CA PHE A 88 -10.31 6.51 -10.02
C PHE A 88 -9.83 6.71 -11.46
N ALA A 89 -10.65 6.33 -12.44
CA ALA A 89 -10.36 6.55 -13.85
C ALA A 89 -10.29 8.06 -14.19
N ALA A 90 -11.20 8.87 -13.65
CA ALA A 90 -11.21 10.32 -13.85
C ALA A 90 -9.97 11.00 -13.26
N LEU A 91 -9.61 10.67 -12.02
CA LEU A 91 -8.39 11.20 -11.37
C LEU A 91 -7.12 10.79 -12.14
N ALA A 92 -7.06 9.54 -12.61
CA ALA A 92 -5.95 9.05 -13.41
C ALA A 92 -5.89 9.70 -14.80
N ALA A 93 -7.03 10.08 -15.40
CA ALA A 93 -7.07 10.84 -16.64
C ALA A 93 -6.53 12.26 -16.46
N ILE A 94 -6.88 12.94 -15.38
CA ILE A 94 -6.30 14.26 -15.02
C ILE A 94 -4.77 14.14 -14.89
N SER A 95 -4.30 13.13 -14.15
CA SER A 95 -2.87 12.85 -14.01
C SER A 95 -2.20 12.56 -15.36
N PHE A 96 -2.85 11.78 -16.23
CA PHE A 96 -2.33 11.46 -17.56
C PHE A 96 -2.11 12.71 -18.42
N PHE A 97 -3.09 13.61 -18.51
CA PHE A 97 -2.93 14.85 -19.27
C PHE A 97 -1.90 15.80 -18.65
N GLY A 98 -1.77 15.81 -17.33
CA GLY A 98 -0.71 16.54 -16.64
C GLY A 98 0.67 16.01 -17.02
N LEU A 99 0.88 14.69 -16.90
CA LEU A 99 2.14 14.04 -17.26
C LEU A 99 2.47 14.21 -18.74
N GLN A 100 1.49 14.09 -19.64
CA GLN A 100 1.70 14.27 -21.08
C GLN A 100 2.30 15.65 -21.42
N ARG A 101 1.93 16.69 -20.66
CA ARG A 101 2.39 18.07 -20.91
C ARG A 101 3.66 18.43 -20.17
N ALA A 102 3.89 17.83 -19.00
CA ALA A 102 4.91 18.31 -18.05
C ALA A 102 6.05 17.31 -17.79
N MET A 103 5.87 16.01 -18.07
CA MET A 103 6.89 15.01 -17.80
C MET A 103 7.99 15.08 -18.88
N PRO A 104 9.25 15.40 -18.51
CA PRO A 104 10.36 15.36 -19.44
C PRO A 104 10.76 13.90 -19.75
N GLU A 105 11.45 13.70 -20.87
CA GLU A 105 12.12 12.44 -21.16
C GLU A 105 13.50 12.41 -20.47
N THR A 106 13.73 11.43 -19.60
CA THR A 106 14.99 11.28 -18.84
C THR A 106 15.71 9.97 -19.11
N ALA A 107 15.14 9.07 -19.92
CA ALA A 107 15.74 7.76 -20.16
C ALA A 107 17.13 7.91 -20.82
N THR A 108 18.14 7.39 -20.15
CA THR A 108 19.55 7.51 -20.57
C THR A 108 19.98 6.48 -21.62
N ARG A 109 19.19 5.42 -21.82
CA ARG A 109 19.52 4.26 -22.66
C ARG A 109 18.53 4.04 -23.81
N ILE A 110 17.96 5.12 -24.34
CA ILE A 110 17.00 5.05 -25.45
C ILE A 110 17.70 4.44 -26.67
N GLY A 111 17.10 3.38 -27.23
CA GLY A 111 17.64 2.67 -28.39
C GLY A 111 18.58 1.50 -28.07
N GLU A 112 18.98 1.32 -26.80
CA GLU A 112 19.73 0.14 -26.39
C GLU A 112 18.85 -1.12 -26.35
N LYS A 113 19.45 -2.29 -26.61
CA LYS A 113 18.75 -3.57 -26.55
C LYS A 113 18.66 -4.07 -25.11
N LEU A 114 17.45 -4.43 -24.67
CA LEU A 114 17.23 -5.11 -23.40
C LEU A 114 17.52 -6.61 -23.51
N SER A 115 18.41 -7.13 -22.65
CA SER A 115 18.69 -8.56 -22.52
C SER A 115 17.96 -9.17 -21.32
N LEU A 116 16.91 -9.98 -21.56
CA LEU A 116 16.19 -10.67 -20.49
C LEU A 116 17.07 -11.67 -19.72
N LYS A 117 18.07 -12.25 -20.39
CA LYS A 117 19.04 -13.16 -19.77
C LYS A 117 19.92 -12.44 -18.75
N GLU A 118 20.37 -11.23 -19.08
CA GLU A 118 21.18 -10.42 -18.16
C GLU A 118 20.35 -9.92 -16.98
N LEU A 119 19.14 -9.41 -17.24
CA LEU A 119 18.21 -9.03 -16.18
C LEU A 119 17.94 -10.19 -15.21
N GLY A 120 17.69 -11.39 -15.74
CA GLY A 120 17.50 -12.60 -14.93
C GLY A 120 18.76 -13.00 -14.13
N ARG A 121 19.96 -12.75 -14.66
CA ARG A 121 21.23 -12.94 -13.92
C ARG A 121 21.33 -11.94 -12.77
N ASP A 122 20.95 -10.69 -12.97
CA ASP A 122 21.04 -9.63 -11.96
C ASP A 122 20.06 -9.90 -10.80
N TYR A 123 18.84 -10.36 -11.09
CA TYR A 123 17.92 -10.85 -10.06
C TYR A 123 18.51 -12.01 -9.25
N LYS A 124 19.16 -12.99 -9.91
CA LYS A 124 19.83 -14.10 -9.22
C LYS A 124 20.97 -13.61 -8.32
N LEU A 125 21.69 -12.56 -8.71
CA LEU A 125 22.76 -11.99 -7.90
C LEU A 125 22.23 -11.34 -6.62
N VAL A 126 21.17 -10.53 -6.71
CA VAL A 126 20.59 -9.90 -5.51
C VAL A 126 19.93 -10.92 -4.59
N LEU A 127 19.29 -11.96 -5.14
CA LEU A 127 18.67 -13.04 -4.35
C LEU A 127 19.69 -13.96 -3.67
N LYS A 128 20.94 -14.01 -4.15
CA LYS A 128 22.03 -14.70 -3.45
C LYS A 128 22.55 -13.94 -2.22
N ASN A 129 22.26 -12.64 -2.11
CA ASN A 129 22.65 -11.85 -0.96
C ASN A 129 21.68 -12.10 0.20
N GLY A 130 22.07 -12.99 1.12
CA GLY A 130 21.24 -13.39 2.27
C GLY A 130 20.84 -12.23 3.19
N ARG A 131 21.68 -11.19 3.34
CA ARG A 131 21.32 -9.99 4.14
C ARG A 131 20.22 -9.18 3.47
N PHE A 132 20.28 -9.02 2.14
CA PHE A 132 19.24 -8.37 1.36
C PHE A 132 17.93 -9.15 1.45
N VAL A 133 17.97 -10.46 1.20
CA VAL A 133 16.78 -11.32 1.25
C VAL A 133 16.15 -11.31 2.64
N ALA A 134 16.94 -11.45 3.71
CA ALA A 134 16.43 -11.39 5.07
C ALA A 134 15.75 -10.04 5.38
N GLY A 135 16.36 -8.92 4.97
CA GLY A 135 15.76 -7.59 5.14
C GLY A 135 14.46 -7.42 4.34
N ALA A 136 14.43 -7.84 3.08
CA ALA A 136 13.25 -7.76 2.22
C ALA A 136 12.09 -8.62 2.75
N LEU A 137 12.37 -9.85 3.17
CA LEU A 137 11.38 -10.73 3.80
C LEU A 137 10.89 -10.17 5.13
N ALA A 138 11.78 -9.63 5.97
CA ALA A 138 11.40 -9.01 7.24
C ALA A 138 10.41 -7.86 7.04
N LEU A 139 10.64 -6.99 6.04
CA LEU A 139 9.70 -5.92 5.67
C LEU A 139 8.33 -6.45 5.22
N GLY A 140 8.31 -7.55 4.46
CA GLY A 140 7.07 -8.22 4.07
C GLY A 140 6.30 -8.76 5.28
N PHE A 141 6.96 -9.57 6.11
CA PHE A 141 6.32 -10.21 7.26
C PHE A 141 5.86 -9.22 8.33
N VAL A 142 6.62 -8.15 8.58
CA VAL A 142 6.22 -7.13 9.56
C VAL A 142 5.01 -6.31 9.10
N SER A 143 4.83 -6.14 7.79
CA SER A 143 3.72 -5.37 7.21
C SER A 143 2.45 -6.22 7.03
N LEU A 144 2.59 -7.55 6.97
CA LEU A 144 1.51 -8.48 6.69
C LEU A 144 0.29 -8.34 7.63
N PRO A 145 0.43 -8.18 8.96
CA PRO A 145 -0.73 -8.02 9.84
C PRO A 145 -1.58 -6.79 9.50
N LEU A 146 -0.94 -5.67 9.17
CA LEU A 146 -1.64 -4.45 8.79
C LEU A 146 -2.36 -4.60 7.44
N LEU A 147 -1.73 -5.24 6.46
CA LEU A 147 -2.36 -5.52 5.16
C LEU A 147 -3.51 -6.53 5.28
N ALA A 148 -3.36 -7.55 6.14
CA ALA A 148 -4.42 -8.50 6.46
C ALA A 148 -5.60 -7.80 7.13
N TRP A 149 -5.35 -6.87 8.05
CA TRP A 149 -6.38 -6.02 8.64
C TRP A 149 -7.14 -5.21 7.57
N ILE A 150 -6.43 -4.54 6.66
CA ILE A 150 -7.06 -3.78 5.56
C ILE A 150 -7.96 -4.69 4.71
N ALA A 151 -7.50 -5.90 4.39
CA ALA A 151 -8.23 -6.82 3.55
C ALA A 151 -9.45 -7.46 4.23
N GLN A 152 -9.35 -7.79 5.52
CA GLN A 152 -10.33 -8.63 6.22
C GLN A 152 -11.24 -7.85 7.18
N SER A 153 -10.85 -6.64 7.60
CA SER A 153 -11.60 -5.88 8.61
C SER A 153 -13.08 -5.64 8.27
N PRO A 154 -13.52 -5.43 7.01
CA PRO A 154 -14.95 -5.31 6.72
C PRO A 154 -15.71 -6.59 7.05
N ILE A 155 -15.16 -7.76 6.70
CA ILE A 155 -15.80 -9.06 6.97
C ILE A 155 -15.78 -9.35 8.47
N ILE A 156 -14.65 -9.11 9.14
CA ILE A 156 -14.51 -9.32 10.59
C ILE A 156 -15.53 -8.47 11.35
N ILE A 157 -15.58 -7.16 11.08
CA ILE A 157 -16.37 -6.21 11.87
C ILE A 157 -17.86 -6.25 11.49
N ILE A 158 -18.17 -6.20 10.20
CA ILE A 158 -19.56 -6.03 9.74
C ILE A 158 -20.27 -7.38 9.70
N THR A 159 -19.65 -8.42 9.14
CA THR A 159 -20.27 -9.74 9.03
C THR A 159 -20.03 -10.61 10.25
N GLY A 160 -18.81 -10.60 10.80
CA GLY A 160 -18.42 -11.42 11.94
C GLY A 160 -19.02 -10.91 13.26
N GLU A 161 -18.73 -9.66 13.61
CA GLU A 161 -19.18 -9.02 14.85
C GLU A 161 -20.55 -8.32 14.73
N GLN A 162 -21.16 -8.32 13.54
CA GLN A 162 -22.48 -7.70 13.28
C GLN A 162 -22.53 -6.20 13.62
N LEU A 163 -21.39 -5.50 13.53
CA LEU A 163 -21.29 -4.07 13.80
C LEU A 163 -21.64 -3.23 12.57
N SER A 164 -22.01 -1.98 12.81
CA SER A 164 -22.38 -1.03 11.76
C SER A 164 -21.18 -0.58 10.92
N SER A 165 -21.45 -0.05 9.72
CA SER A 165 -20.42 0.58 8.86
C SER A 165 -19.76 1.81 9.52
N TYR A 166 -20.48 2.49 10.43
CA TYR A 166 -19.94 3.59 11.22
C TYR A 166 -18.87 3.09 12.20
N GLU A 167 -19.16 2.00 12.92
CA GLU A 167 -18.20 1.38 13.84
C GLU A 167 -16.98 0.81 13.10
N TYR A 168 -17.19 0.20 11.93
CA TYR A 168 -16.10 -0.19 11.03
C TYR A 168 -15.16 0.99 10.74
N GLY A 169 -15.70 2.14 10.33
CA GLY A 169 -14.92 3.34 10.06
C GLY A 169 -14.21 3.88 11.30
N LEU A 170 -14.90 3.93 12.44
CA LEU A 170 -14.36 4.44 13.70
C LEU A 170 -13.16 3.62 14.19
N LEU A 171 -13.18 2.30 14.02
CA LEU A 171 -12.08 1.41 14.40
C LEU A 171 -10.81 1.59 13.54
N GLN A 172 -10.91 2.19 12.35
CA GLN A 172 -9.74 2.49 11.52
C GLN A 172 -8.92 3.68 12.07
N VAL A 173 -9.59 4.61 12.77
CA VAL A 173 -8.98 5.84 13.31
C VAL A 173 -7.84 5.54 14.28
N PRO A 174 -7.98 4.72 15.34
CA PRO A 174 -6.87 4.43 16.23
C PRO A 174 -5.75 3.64 15.55
N ILE A 175 -6.07 2.74 14.62
CA ILE A 175 -5.08 1.87 13.94
C ILE A 175 -4.18 2.71 13.02
N PHE A 176 -4.76 3.45 12.09
CA PHE A 176 -3.98 4.27 11.17
C PHE A 176 -3.52 5.59 11.81
N GLY A 177 -4.22 6.07 12.84
CA GLY A 177 -3.75 7.16 13.70
C GLY A 177 -2.45 6.80 14.41
N ALA A 178 -2.33 5.58 14.93
CA ALA A 178 -1.08 5.08 15.51
C ALA A 178 0.04 4.96 14.46
N LEU A 179 -0.28 4.51 13.24
CA LEU A 179 0.69 4.48 12.13
C LEU A 179 1.22 5.89 11.78
N ILE A 180 0.33 6.88 11.72
CA ILE A 180 0.70 8.29 11.50
C ILE A 180 1.56 8.80 12.66
N ALA A 181 1.13 8.58 13.90
CA ALA A 181 1.87 9.00 15.10
C ALA A 181 3.27 8.37 15.14
N GLY A 182 3.41 7.09 14.75
CA GLY A 182 4.70 6.41 14.64
C GLY A 182 5.63 7.05 13.61
N ASN A 183 5.10 7.46 12.45
CA ASN A 183 5.87 8.18 11.43
C ASN A 183 6.28 9.59 11.88
N LEU A 184 5.40 10.31 12.58
CA LEU A 184 5.74 11.62 13.16
C LEU A 184 6.83 11.49 14.24
N LEU A 185 6.76 10.45 15.08
CA LEU A 185 7.79 10.16 16.06
C LEU A 185 9.12 9.80 15.38
N LEU A 186 9.09 8.97 14.33
CA LEU A 186 10.25 8.62 13.51
C LEU A 186 10.94 9.89 12.96
N ALA A 187 10.17 10.80 12.37
CA ALA A 187 10.71 12.05 11.82
C ALA A 187 11.42 12.90 12.90
N ARG A 188 10.86 12.97 14.12
CA ARG A 188 11.49 13.69 15.25
C ARG A 188 12.77 13.03 15.73
N LEU A 189 12.81 11.70 15.76
CA LEU A 189 13.93 10.93 16.31
C LEU A 189 15.06 10.67 15.31
N THR A 190 14.80 10.78 14.00
CA THR A 190 15.78 10.44 12.95
C THR A 190 17.08 11.27 13.02
N SER A 191 17.01 12.48 13.59
CA SER A 191 18.18 13.35 13.79
C SER A 191 19.02 13.02 15.04
N ARG A 192 18.57 12.07 15.87
CA ARG A 192 19.17 11.73 17.18
C ARG A 192 19.39 10.24 17.38
N ARG A 193 18.87 9.39 16.49
CA ARG A 193 18.84 7.93 16.62
C ARG A 193 19.26 7.29 15.31
N THR A 194 19.99 6.19 15.40
CA THR A 194 20.36 5.40 14.22
C THR A 194 19.19 4.55 13.75
N VAL A 195 19.17 4.23 12.45
CA VAL A 195 18.15 3.34 11.84
C VAL A 195 17.98 2.05 12.63
N ARG A 196 19.08 1.39 13.04
CA ARG A 196 19.03 0.17 13.86
C ARG A 196 18.27 0.38 15.17
N SER A 197 18.53 1.47 15.89
CA SER A 197 17.86 1.73 17.17
C SER A 197 16.36 2.00 17.00
N LEU A 198 15.97 2.65 15.90
CA LEU A 198 14.58 2.93 15.56
C LEU A 198 13.82 1.65 15.19
N ILE A 199 14.46 0.75 14.45
CA ILE A 199 13.88 -0.58 14.13
C ILE A 199 13.63 -1.38 15.43
N ILE A 200 14.61 -1.42 16.33
CA ILE A 200 14.46 -2.13 17.61
C ILE A 200 13.34 -1.51 18.46
N MET A 201 13.28 -0.17 18.51
CA MET A 201 12.23 0.56 19.22
C MET A 201 10.83 0.27 18.67
N GLY A 202 10.68 0.26 17.34
CA GLY A 202 9.42 -0.07 16.67
C GLY A 202 9.04 -1.55 16.76
N GLY A 203 10.02 -2.45 16.95
CA GLY A 203 9.78 -3.88 17.09
C GLY A 203 8.99 -4.25 18.35
N TRP A 204 9.23 -3.56 19.48
CA TRP A 204 8.54 -3.83 20.74
C TRP A 204 7.01 -3.71 20.67
N PRO A 205 6.41 -2.59 20.23
CA PRO A 205 4.97 -2.47 20.15
C PRO A 205 4.35 -3.47 19.16
N ILE A 206 5.06 -3.81 18.08
CA ILE A 206 4.60 -4.83 17.12
C ILE A 206 4.56 -6.21 17.77
N MET A 207 5.61 -6.61 18.48
CA MET A 207 5.66 -7.91 19.18
C MET A 207 4.60 -8.01 20.27
N ILE A 208 4.40 -6.95 21.06
CA ILE A 208 3.36 -6.89 22.09
C ILE A 208 1.98 -7.03 21.43
N GLY A 209 1.71 -6.29 20.35
CA GLY A 209 0.44 -6.37 19.62
C GLY A 209 0.17 -7.78 19.08
N LEU A 210 1.17 -8.44 18.51
CA LEU A 210 1.06 -9.82 18.03
C LEU A 210 0.81 -10.81 19.15
N LEU A 211 1.47 -10.67 20.31
CA LEU A 211 1.25 -11.52 21.47
C LEU A 211 -0.18 -11.36 22.02
N VAL A 212 -0.65 -10.13 22.15
CA VAL A 212 -2.02 -9.83 22.59
C VAL A 212 -3.05 -10.46 21.63
N ALA A 213 -2.85 -10.29 20.32
CA ALA A 213 -3.72 -10.89 19.30
C ALA A 213 -3.72 -12.44 19.38
N GLY A 214 -2.54 -13.04 19.56
CA GLY A 214 -2.40 -14.49 19.71
C GLY A 214 -3.09 -15.04 20.96
N CYS A 215 -2.89 -14.40 22.11
CA CYS A 215 -3.53 -14.79 23.37
C CYS A 215 -5.05 -14.64 23.32
N GLY A 216 -5.56 -13.54 22.74
CA GLY A 216 -7.00 -13.31 22.60
C GLY A 216 -7.67 -14.38 21.73
N ASN A 217 -7.05 -14.75 20.60
CA ASN A 217 -7.57 -15.79 19.73
C ASN A 217 -7.51 -17.19 20.38
N GLY A 218 -6.42 -17.50 21.10
CA GLY A 218 -6.31 -18.77 21.83
C GLY A 218 -7.37 -18.95 22.91
N TYR A 219 -7.72 -17.86 23.61
CA TYR A 219 -8.79 -17.86 24.62
C TYR A 219 -10.17 -18.11 23.99
N LEU A 220 -10.49 -17.43 22.89
CA LEU A 220 -11.76 -17.60 22.16
C LEU A 220 -11.93 -19.01 21.58
N ILE A 221 -10.84 -19.59 21.03
CA ILE A 221 -10.85 -20.98 20.54
C ILE A 221 -11.04 -21.95 21.70
N GLY A 222 -10.36 -21.72 22.82
CA GLY A 222 -10.55 -22.52 24.04
C GLY A 222 -12.00 -22.52 24.53
N MET A 223 -12.66 -21.35 24.58
CA MET A 223 -14.07 -21.26 24.97
C MET A 223 -15.01 -21.98 23.99
N ARG A 224 -14.72 -21.99 22.69
CA ARG A 224 -15.53 -22.69 21.67
C ARG A 224 -15.35 -24.20 21.65
N ILE A 225 -14.22 -24.72 22.12
CA ILE A 225 -13.93 -26.16 22.16
C ILE A 225 -14.41 -26.79 23.48
N TYR A 226 -14.37 -26.03 24.58
CA TYR A 226 -14.65 -26.53 25.93
C TYR A 226 -15.95 -26.02 26.56
N GLY A 227 -16.77 -25.24 25.83
CA GLY A 227 -18.09 -24.75 26.27
C GLY A 227 -19.18 -25.18 25.30
#